data_AF-A0A527H248-F1
#
_entry.id   AF-A0A527H248-F1
#
_cell.length_a   1.000
_cell.length_b   1.000
_cell.length_c   1.000
_cell.angle_alpha   90.00
_cell.angle_beta   90.00
_cell.angle_gamma   90.00
#
_symmetry.space_group_name_H-M   'P 1'
#
loop_
_entity.id
_entity.type
_entity.pdbx_description
1 polymer ?
#
loop_
_entity_poly.entity_id
_entity_poly.type
_entity_poly.pdbx_seq_one_letter_code
_entity_poly.pdbx_strand_id
1 'polypeptide(L)'
;GDWDNAIRNLHSTNNFPEFTGRICPAPCEEACTLNLEDIPVAIKTVEQAIADKAYETGHIRPYPPEKKTGKRVAVIGSGPAGMAAAQQLGRAGHDVHVYE
;
A
#
# COMPACT_ATOMS: atom_id res chain seq x y z
N GLY A 1 -20.05 0.52 -5.11
CA GLY A 1 -19.05 0.24 -6.16
C GLY A 1 -18.35 -1.07 -5.86
N ASP A 2 -17.42 -1.47 -6.71
CA ASP A 2 -16.59 -2.66 -6.55
C ASP A 2 -15.36 -2.34 -5.67
N TRP A 3 -15.56 -2.40 -4.35
CA TRP A 3 -14.56 -2.03 -3.35
C TRP A 3 -13.41 -3.04 -3.25
N ASP A 4 -13.70 -4.32 -3.45
CA ASP A 4 -12.74 -5.41 -3.32
C ASP A 4 -11.68 -5.34 -4.44
N ASN A 5 -12.13 -5.06 -5.66
CA ASN A 5 -11.19 -4.84 -6.76
C ASN A 5 -10.40 -3.54 -6.58
N ALA A 6 -11.03 -2.47 -6.06
CA ALA A 6 -10.37 -1.20 -5.82
C ALA A 6 -9.20 -1.35 -4.82
N ILE A 7 -9.42 -2.01 -3.67
CA ILE A 7 -8.36 -2.21 -2.68
C ILE A 7 -7.27 -3.16 -3.20
N ARG A 8 -7.65 -4.21 -3.95
CA ARG A 8 -6.67 -5.11 -4.58
C ARG A 8 -5.77 -4.35 -5.55
N ASN A 9 -6.36 -3.47 -6.37
CA ASN A 9 -5.61 -2.65 -7.31
C ASN A 9 -4.70 -1.65 -6.57
N LEU A 10 -5.20 -0.99 -5.53
CA LEU A 10 -4.41 -0.04 -4.75
C LEU A 10 -3.20 -0.71 -4.07
N HIS A 11 -3.37 -1.91 -3.51
CA HIS A 11 -2.27 -2.68 -2.93
C HIS A 11 -1.30 -3.30 -3.94
N SER A 12 -1.63 -3.29 -5.23
CA SER A 12 -0.72 -3.82 -6.28
C SER A 12 0.55 -2.97 -6.42
N THR A 13 0.47 -1.68 -6.08
CA THR A 13 1.59 -0.73 -6.19
C THR A 13 1.95 -0.06 -4.86
N ASN A 14 1.07 -0.13 -3.86
CA ASN A 14 1.26 0.54 -2.58
C ASN A 14 1.08 -0.42 -1.39
N ASN A 15 2.14 -0.58 -0.60
CA ASN A 15 2.12 -1.44 0.57
C ASN A 15 1.24 -0.91 1.71
N PHE A 16 0.98 0.41 1.74
CA PHE A 16 0.51 1.18 2.88
C PHE A 16 -0.46 2.33 2.47
N PRO A 17 -1.53 2.04 1.71
CA PRO A 17 -2.51 3.03 1.27
C PRO A 17 -3.21 3.77 2.43
N GLU A 18 -3.39 3.12 3.57
CA GLU A 18 -3.95 3.71 4.78
C GLU A 18 -3.09 4.82 5.36
N PHE A 19 -1.77 4.75 5.18
CA PHE A 19 -0.84 5.79 5.62
C PHE A 19 -0.71 6.87 4.56
N THR A 20 -0.38 6.47 3.33
CA THR A 20 -0.18 7.39 2.21
C THR A 20 -1.42 8.21 1.89
N GLY A 21 -2.64 7.65 2.00
CA GLY A 21 -3.90 8.39 1.87
C GLY A 21 -4.07 9.51 2.90
N ARG A 22 -3.33 9.49 4.01
CA ARG A 22 -3.36 10.53 5.05
C ARG A 22 -2.23 11.54 4.91
N ILE A 23 -1.02 11.08 4.61
CA ILE A 23 0.20 11.92 4.68
C ILE A 23 0.72 12.39 3.32
N CYS A 24 0.29 11.79 2.21
CA CYS A 24 0.82 12.12 0.90
C CYS A 24 0.55 13.60 0.56
N PRO A 25 1.53 14.33 0.00
CA PRO A 25 1.31 15.69 -0.51
C PRO A 25 0.48 15.73 -1.79
N ALA A 26 0.01 14.57 -2.28
CA ALA A 26 -0.89 14.41 -3.43
C ALA A 26 -0.35 14.98 -4.77
N PRO A 27 0.88 14.62 -5.20
CA PRO A 27 1.40 15.05 -6.50
C PRO A 27 0.57 14.53 -7.69
N CYS A 28 -0.18 13.45 -7.49
CA CYS A 28 -1.14 12.93 -8.46
C CYS A 28 -2.31 13.91 -8.71
N GLU A 29 -2.73 14.67 -7.70
CA GLU A 29 -3.79 15.67 -7.84
C GLU A 29 -3.26 16.94 -8.52
N GLU A 30 -2.03 17.35 -8.22
CA GLU A 30 -1.35 18.46 -8.90
C GLU A 30 -1.21 18.20 -10.41
N ALA A 31 -0.88 16.96 -10.78
CA ALA A 31 -0.74 16.52 -12.17
C ALA A 31 -2.08 16.15 -12.85
N CYS A 32 -3.22 16.24 -12.16
CA CYS A 32 -4.52 15.87 -12.72
C CYS A 32 -4.88 16.80 -13.89
N THR A 33 -5.28 16.26 -15.04
CA THR A 33 -5.66 17.09 -16.20
C THR A 33 -6.85 18.01 -15.91
N LEU A 34 -7.73 17.62 -14.98
CA LEU A 34 -8.85 18.46 -14.55
C LEU A 34 -8.36 19.72 -13.81
N ASN A 35 -7.18 19.68 -13.18
CA ASN A 35 -6.55 20.82 -12.50
C ASN A 35 -6.25 22.01 -13.44
N LEU A 36 -6.30 21.78 -14.76
CA LEU A 36 -6.12 22.85 -15.76
C LEU A 36 -7.35 23.74 -15.90
N GLU A 37 -8.54 23.22 -15.63
CA GLU A 37 -9.82 23.89 -15.90
C GLU A 37 -10.73 24.00 -14.67
N ASP A 38 -10.54 23.13 -13.66
CA ASP A 38 -11.36 23.05 -12.45
C ASP A 38 -10.56 22.44 -11.27
N ILE A 39 -11.24 22.09 -10.18
CA ILE A 39 -10.69 21.42 -9.00
C ILE A 39 -10.27 19.98 -9.38
N PRO A 40 -9.04 19.55 -9.06
CA PRO A 40 -8.58 18.20 -9.37
C PRO A 40 -9.41 17.14 -8.64
N VAL A 41 -9.40 15.92 -9.17
CA VAL A 41 -9.96 14.77 -8.47
C VAL A 41 -9.21 14.61 -7.14
N ALA A 42 -9.95 14.49 -6.03
CA ALA A 42 -9.38 14.24 -4.70
C ALA A 42 -8.88 12.79 -4.56
N ILE A 43 -7.91 12.40 -5.40
CA ILE A 43 -7.37 11.04 -5.52
C ILE A 43 -6.91 10.51 -4.16
N LYS A 44 -6.19 11.33 -3.39
CA LYS A 44 -5.70 10.94 -2.06
C LYS A 44 -6.85 10.59 -1.12
N THR A 45 -7.92 11.39 -1.13
CA THR A 45 -9.12 11.12 -0.32
C THR A 45 -9.86 9.87 -0.78
N VAL A 46 -9.91 9.62 -2.09
CA VAL A 46 -10.49 8.39 -2.65
C VAL A 46 -9.67 7.17 -2.23
N GLU A 47 -8.34 7.22 -2.32
CA GLU A 47 -7.45 6.14 -1.86
C GLU A 47 -7.62 5.87 -0.36
N GLN A 48 -7.70 6.93 0.46
CA GLN A 48 -7.97 6.81 1.89
C GLN A 48 -9.31 6.12 2.15
N ALA A 49 -10.38 6.54 1.46
CA ALA A 49 -11.70 5.95 1.62
C ALA A 49 -11.73 4.45 1.24
N ILE A 50 -11.01 4.06 0.19
CA ILE A 50 -10.85 2.66 -0.21
C ILE A 50 -10.14 1.87 0.89
N ALA A 51 -9.02 2.39 1.42
CA ALA A 51 -8.26 1.73 2.48
C ALA A 51 -9.08 1.60 3.78
N ASP A 52 -9.72 2.67 4.21
CA ASP A 52 -10.56 2.69 5.42
C ASP A 52 -11.72 1.70 5.28
N LYS A 53 -12.38 1.67 4.11
CA LYS A 53 -13.45 0.70 3.84
C LYS A 53 -12.96 -0.75 3.88
N ALA A 54 -11.76 -1.00 3.34
CA ALA A 54 -11.17 -2.34 3.36
C ALA A 54 -10.84 -2.82 4.78
N TYR A 55 -10.42 -1.92 5.67
CA TYR A 55 -10.24 -2.24 7.09
C TYR A 55 -11.58 -2.56 7.76
N GLU A 56 -12.60 -1.70 7.59
CA GLU A 56 -13.95 -1.90 8.16
C GLU A 56 -14.58 -3.24 7.75
N THR A 57 -14.34 -3.65 6.50
CA THR A 57 -14.94 -4.85 5.90
C THR A 57 -14.07 -6.10 6.01
N GLY A 58 -12.90 -6.00 6.65
CA GLY A 58 -12.00 -7.14 6.86
C GLY A 58 -11.25 -7.62 5.60
N HIS A 59 -11.13 -6.78 4.57
CA HIS A 59 -10.39 -7.10 3.33
C HIS A 59 -8.86 -6.98 3.49
N ILE A 60 -8.39 -6.32 4.54
CA ILE A 60 -6.97 -6.25 4.89
C ILE A 60 -6.58 -7.52 5.65
N ARG A 61 -5.93 -8.44 4.93
CA ARG A 61 -5.47 -9.74 5.45
C ARG A 61 -4.02 -10.02 5.05
N PRO A 62 -3.30 -10.86 5.82
CA PRO A 62 -1.99 -11.33 5.40
C PRO A 62 -2.06 -12.13 4.09
N TYR A 63 -1.05 -11.95 3.24
CA TYR A 63 -0.86 -12.73 2.01
C TYR A 63 0.44 -13.52 2.13
N PRO A 64 0.45 -14.65 2.86
CA PRO A 64 1.65 -15.46 3.01
C PRO A 64 2.05 -16.09 1.66
N PRO A 65 3.34 -16.35 1.45
CA PRO A 65 3.84 -17.00 0.24
C PRO A 65 3.37 -18.46 0.18
N GLU A 66 3.00 -18.93 -1.00
CA GLU A 66 2.67 -20.36 -1.21
C GLU A 66 3.90 -21.26 -1.03
N LYS A 67 5.09 -20.75 -1.39
CA LYS A 67 6.35 -21.50 -1.31
C LYS A 67 7.42 -20.66 -0.63
N LYS A 68 8.20 -21.30 0.25
CA LYS A 68 9.39 -20.70 0.85
C LYS A 68 10.58 -20.86 -0.09
N THR A 69 11.37 -19.81 -0.20
CA THR A 69 12.59 -19.77 -1.02
C THR A 69 13.81 -20.37 -0.31
N GLY A 70 13.75 -20.55 1.00
CA GLY A 70 14.88 -20.95 1.85
C GLY A 70 15.91 -19.84 2.10
N LYS A 71 15.77 -18.66 1.48
CA LYS A 71 16.67 -17.51 1.69
C LYS A 71 16.24 -16.70 2.91
N ARG A 72 17.23 -16.18 3.64
CA ARG A 72 17.05 -15.29 4.79
C ARG A 72 17.46 -13.87 4.43
N VAL A 73 16.69 -12.87 4.86
CA VAL A 73 16.97 -11.46 4.62
C VAL A 73 16.85 -10.68 5.93
N ALA A 74 17.85 -9.86 6.24
CA ALA A 74 17.81 -8.90 7.32
C ALA A 74 17.44 -7.51 6.76
N VAL A 75 16.48 -6.84 7.39
CA VAL A 75 16.12 -5.44 7.09
C VAL A 75 16.48 -4.61 8.31
N ILE A 76 17.31 -3.58 8.13
CA ILE A 76 17.70 -2.65 9.20
C ILE A 76 16.83 -1.40 9.09
N GLY A 77 16.09 -1.08 10.16
CA GLY A 77 15.13 0.01 10.24
C GLY A 77 13.69 -0.42 9.98
N SER A 78 12.81 -0.09 10.91
CA SER A 78 11.37 -0.36 10.90
C SER A 78 10.52 0.77 10.28
N GLY A 79 11.16 1.73 9.61
CA GLY A 79 10.48 2.80 8.87
C GLY A 79 9.72 2.30 7.62
N PRO A 80 9.03 3.21 6.90
CA PRO A 80 8.17 2.84 5.76
C PRO A 80 8.90 2.03 4.68
N ALA A 81 10.14 2.40 4.36
CA ALA A 81 10.96 1.68 3.39
C ALA A 81 11.27 0.25 3.84
N GLY A 82 11.70 0.07 5.10
CA GLY A 82 12.02 -1.24 5.66
C GLY A 82 10.79 -2.14 5.73
N MET A 83 9.66 -1.63 6.19
CA MET A 83 8.41 -2.40 6.29
C MET A 83 7.84 -2.75 4.90
N ALA A 84 7.95 -1.87 3.91
CA ALA A 84 7.53 -2.17 2.54
C ALA A 84 8.40 -3.27 1.93
N ALA A 85 9.73 -3.15 2.08
CA ALA A 85 10.68 -4.17 1.63
C ALA A 85 10.41 -5.52 2.31
N ALA A 86 10.22 -5.52 3.63
CA ALA A 86 9.96 -6.73 4.40
C ALA A 86 8.65 -7.42 3.96
N GLN A 87 7.59 -6.65 3.71
CA GLN A 87 6.31 -7.18 3.23
C GLN A 87 6.45 -7.84 1.86
N GLN A 88 7.09 -7.15 0.91
CA GLN A 88 7.28 -7.68 -0.46
C GLN A 88 8.16 -8.93 -0.47
N LEU A 89 9.28 -8.91 0.26
CA LEU A 89 10.17 -10.07 0.37
C LEU A 89 9.51 -11.25 1.10
N GLY A 90 8.71 -10.98 2.13
CA GLY A 90 7.91 -11.99 2.82
C GLY A 90 6.90 -12.66 1.88
N ARG A 91 6.19 -11.86 1.07
CA ARG A 91 5.27 -12.34 0.01
C ARG A 91 5.98 -13.14 -1.08
N ALA A 92 7.23 -12.79 -1.39
CA ALA A 92 8.07 -13.54 -2.33
C ALA A 92 8.61 -14.87 -1.77
N GLY A 93 8.37 -15.17 -0.49
CA GLY A 93 8.77 -16.44 0.12
C GLY A 93 10.09 -16.40 0.88
N HIS A 94 10.66 -15.24 1.14
CA HIS A 94 11.87 -15.10 1.97
C HIS A 94 11.52 -15.16 3.47
N ASP A 95 12.50 -15.58 4.27
CA ASP A 95 12.46 -15.46 5.72
C ASP A 95 13.09 -14.12 6.11
N VAL A 96 12.25 -13.14 6.44
CA VAL A 96 12.66 -11.75 6.64
C VAL A 96 12.65 -11.41 8.12
N HIS A 97 13.75 -10.84 8.61
CA HIS A 97 13.91 -10.37 9.99
C HIS A 97 14.17 -8.87 9.95
N VAL A 98 13.34 -8.09 10.67
CA VAL A 98 13.52 -6.64 10.81
C VAL A 98 14.24 -6.37 12.12
N TYR A 99 15.27 -5.53 12.06
CA TYR A 99 16.04 -5.06 13.20
C TYR A 99 15.89 -3.55 13.32
N GLU A 100 15.79 -3.05 14.54
CA GLU A 100 15.75 -1.62 14.88
C GLU A 100 16.85 -1.33 15.91
#